data_AF-A0A2N2T292-F1
#
_entry.id   AF-A0A2N2T292-F1
#
_cell.length_a   1.000
_cell.length_b   1.000
_cell.length_c   1.000
_cell.angle_alpha   90.00
_cell.angle_beta   90.00
_cell.angle_gamma   90.00
#
_symmetry.space_group_name_H-M   'P 1'
#
loop_
_entity.id
_entity.type
_entity.pdbx_description
1 polymer ?
#
loop_
_entity_poly.entity_id
_entity_poly.type
_entity_poly.pdbx_seq_one_letter_code
_entity_poly.pdbx_strand_id
1 'polypeptide(L)' 'MNQTSVLFLCLGNICRSPLAEGVFRAEVTRRGLAGEVRVDSA' A
#
# COMPACT_ATOMS: atom_id res chain seq x y z
N MET A 1 -19.71 3.18 -1.80
CA MET A 1 -18.75 2.17 -2.28
C MET A 1 -17.58 2.19 -1.32
N ASN A 2 -17.29 1.07 -0.64
CA ASN A 2 -16.33 1.05 0.46
C ASN A 2 -14.92 0.85 -0.10
N GLN A 3 -14.04 1.83 0.09
CA GLN A 3 -12.65 1.76 -0.37
C GLN A 3 -11.86 0.83 0.56
N THR A 4 -11.16 -0.16 0.00
CA THR A 4 -10.37 -1.09 0.83
C THR A 4 -9.13 -0.37 1.33
N SER A 5 -8.81 -0.48 2.62
CA SER A 5 -7.63 0.16 3.21
C SER A 5 -6.60 -0.89 3.65
N VAL A 6 -5.34 -0.69 3.28
CA VAL A 6 -4.22 -1.59 3.60
C VAL A 6 -3.12 -0.79 4.29
N LEU A 7 -2.65 -1.27 5.44
CA LEU A 7 -1.52 -0.72 6.19
C LEU A 7 -0.43 -1.78 6.30
N PHE A 8 0.75 -1.49 5.77
CA PHE A 8 1.92 -2.34 5.96
C PHE A 8 2.66 -1.96 7.23
N LEU A 9 3.04 -2.94 8.05
CA LEU A 9 3.70 -2.71 9.33
C LEU A 9 5.07 -3.37 9.39
N CYS A 10 6.04 -2.66 9.96
CA CYS A 10 7.26 -3.27 10.46
C CYS A 10 7.76 -2.54 11.71
N LEU A 11 8.79 -3.06 12.38
CA LEU A 11 9.25 -2.49 13.65
C LEU A 11 9.63 -0.99 13.58
N GLY A 12 10.17 -0.53 12.46
CA GLY A 12 10.76 0.81 12.38
C GLY A 12 10.29 1.68 11.22
N ASN A 13 9.32 1.24 10.42
CA ASN A 13 8.86 1.94 9.21
C ASN A 13 9.93 2.48 8.25
N ILE A 14 11.08 1.81 8.12
CA ILE A 14 12.22 2.32 7.32
C ILE A 14 12.74 1.36 6.25
N CYS A 15 12.35 0.07 6.30
CA CYS A 15 12.86 -0.94 5.37
C CYS A 15 11.75 -1.74 4.74
N ARG A 16 11.00 -2.52 5.53
CA ARG A 16 10.04 -3.51 5.01
C ARG A 16 8.69 -2.88 4.65
N SER A 17 8.10 -2.11 5.54
CA SER A 17 6.78 -1.52 5.31
C SER A 17 6.77 -0.41 4.24
N PRO A 18 7.75 0.52 4.14
CA PRO A 18 7.79 1.48 3.04
C PRO A 18 8.03 0.82 1.67
N LEU A 19 8.85 -0.24 1.63
CA LEU A 19 9.06 -1.03 0.41
C LEU A 19 7.75 -1.70 -0.03
N ALA A 20 7.04 -2.33 0.91
CA ALA A 20 5.77 -2.99 0.63
C ALA A 20 4.71 -2.00 0.15
N GLU A 21 4.59 -0.84 0.79
CA GLU A 21 3.72 0.25 0.33
C GLU A 21 4.05 0.65 -1.12
N GLY A 22 5.32 0.91 -1.43
CA GLY A 22 5.74 1.35 -2.76
C GLY A 22 5.46 0.30 -3.84
N VAL A 23 5.82 -0.96 -3.58
CA VAL A 23 5.58 -2.08 -4.50
C VAL A 23 4.08 -2.32 -4.70
N PHE A 24 3.30 -2.32 -3.61
CA PHE A 24 1.86 -2.53 -3.70
C PHE A 24 1.17 -1.38 -4.46
N ARG A 25 1.55 -0.13 -4.18
CA ARG A 25 1.04 1.06 -4.90
C ARG A 25 1.32 0.98 -6.40
N ALA A 26 2.52 0.55 -6.78
CA ALA A 26 2.87 0.34 -8.18
C ALA A 26 1.99 -0.74 -8.84
N GLU A 27 1.78 -1.85 -8.14
CA GLU A 27 1.01 -2.98 -8.66
C GLU A 27 -0.50 -2.68 -8.78
N VAL A 28 -1.11 -2.01 -7.80
CA VAL A 28 -2.52 -1.58 -7.90
C VAL A 28 -2.72 -0.57 -9.02
N THR A 29 -1.75 0.31 -9.26
CA THR A 29 -1.76 1.25 -10.38
C THR A 29 -1.68 0.49 -11.71
N ARG A 30 -0.74 -0.46 -11.83
CA ARG A 30 -0.57 -1.31 -13.02
C ARG A 30 -1.82 -2.12 -13.38
N ARG A 31 -2.61 -2.50 -12.37
CA ARG A 31 -3.88 -3.24 -12.53
C ARG A 31 -5.12 -2.35 -12.68
N GLY A 32 -4.98 -1.03 -12.64
CA GLY A 32 -6.11 -0.10 -12.74
C GLY A 32 -6.97 0.01 -11.48
N LEU A 33 -6.48 -0.47 -10.32
CA LEU A 33 -7.22 -0.54 -9.05
C LEU A 33 -6.92 0.65 -8.11
N ALA A 34 -6.18 1.66 -8.57
CA ALA A 34 -5.72 2.76 -7.72
C ALA A 34 -6.87 3.59 -7.09
N GLY A 35 -8.06 3.61 -7.69
CA GLY A 35 -9.24 4.28 -7.12
C GLY A 35 -9.95 3.48 -6.03
N GLU A 36 -9.67 2.18 -5.92
CA GLU A 36 -10.40 1.23 -5.08
C GLU A 36 -9.69 0.91 -3.77
N VAL A 37 -8.40 1.28 -3.67
CA VAL A 37 -7.55 0.92 -2.53
C VAL A 37 -6.78 2.13 -2.00
N ARG A 38 -6.84 2.34 -0.67
CA ARG A 38 -5.97 3.25 0.06
C ARG A 38 -4.82 2.45 0.67
N VAL A 39 -3.58 2.92 0.50
CA VAL A 39 -2.38 2.26 1.03
C VAL A 39 -1.57 3.23 1.90
N ASP A 40 -0.97 2.70 2.97
CA ASP A 40 -0.09 3.42 3.89
C ASP A 40 0.94 2.45 4.54
N SER A 41 1.93 2.98 5.24
CA SER A 41 2.91 2.21 6.01
C SER A 41 3.26 2.82 7.37
N ALA A 42 3.44 1.96 8.37
CA ALA A 42 3.88 2.30 9.72
C ALA A 42 4.91 1.30 10.29
#